data_AF-A0A6J3HH94-F1
#
_entry.id   AF-A0A6J3HH94-F1
#
_cell.length_a   1.000
_cell.length_b   1.000
_cell.length_c   1.000
_cell.angle_alpha   90.00
_cell.angle_beta   90.00
_cell.angle_gamma   90.00
#
_symmetry.space_group_name_H-M   'P 1'
#
loop_
_entity.id
_entity.type
_entity.pdbx_description
1 polymer ?
#
loop_
_entity_poly.entity_id
_entity_poly.type
_entity_poly.pdbx_seq_one_letter_code
_entity_poly.pdbx_strand_id
1 'polypeptide(L)'
;MTIWVADQSKPVEFTVHAIVTTSDLELDPAEVDFGYCTIYEAIRTEIRLHNHSLLPQEFGFVRLPKFVDIQPNDGFGAILPLETLQFDVIFQPTKAKEYSFELICKSEINR
;
A
#
# COMPACT_ATOMS: atom_id res chain seq x y z
N MET A 1 57.63 14.87 -28.91
CA MET A 1 56.61 15.32 -29.87
C MET A 1 55.34 14.55 -29.54
N THR A 2 54.34 15.23 -28.99
CA THR A 2 53.05 14.61 -28.63
C THR A 2 51.99 15.24 -29.52
N ILE A 3 51.48 14.48 -30.47
CA ILE A 3 50.53 14.96 -31.48
C ILE A 3 49.13 14.75 -30.89
N TRP A 4 48.42 15.85 -30.65
CA TRP A 4 47.02 15.83 -30.25
C TRP A 4 46.16 15.92 -31.51
N VAL A 5 45.31 14.93 -31.74
CA VAL A 5 44.36 14.89 -32.86
C VAL A 5 42.97 15.19 -32.29
N ALA A 6 42.37 16.31 -32.72
CA ALA A 6 41.00 16.63 -32.38
C ALA A 6 40.04 15.62 -33.06
N ASP A 7 38.89 15.34 -32.42
CA ASP A 7 37.80 14.50 -32.95
C ASP A 7 37.95 12.96 -32.81
N GLN A 8 38.82 12.46 -31.94
CA GLN A 8 38.77 11.04 -31.52
C GLN A 8 37.65 10.82 -30.47
N SER A 9 36.42 10.55 -30.93
CA SER A 9 35.35 10.10 -30.05
C SER A 9 35.52 8.61 -29.72
N LYS A 10 36.02 8.28 -28.53
CA LYS A 10 36.05 6.89 -28.04
C LYS A 10 34.71 6.59 -27.34
N PRO A 11 33.94 5.59 -27.78
CA PRO A 11 32.69 5.25 -27.11
C PRO A 11 32.99 4.82 -25.66
N VAL A 12 32.28 5.41 -24.72
CA VAL A 12 32.35 5.05 -23.30
C VAL A 12 31.41 3.88 -23.09
N GLU A 13 31.96 2.72 -22.76
CA GLU A 13 31.16 1.55 -22.40
C GLU A 13 30.62 1.72 -20.98
N PHE A 14 29.31 1.56 -20.81
CA PHE A 14 28.63 1.54 -19.52
C PHE A 14 27.91 0.21 -19.38
N THR A 15 28.04 -0.41 -18.21
CA THR A 15 27.30 -1.64 -17.86
C THR A 15 26.25 -1.29 -16.83
N VAL A 16 24.98 -1.45 -17.20
CA VAL A 16 23.84 -1.25 -16.30
C VAL A 16 23.52 -2.58 -15.63
N HIS A 17 23.51 -2.58 -14.30
CA HIS A 17 23.01 -3.70 -13.49
C HIS A 17 21.67 -3.30 -12.89
N ALA A 18 20.68 -4.20 -12.98
CA ALA A 18 19.36 -3.99 -12.40
C ALA A 18 18.85 -5.29 -11.77
N ILE A 19 18.08 -5.15 -10.68
CA ILE A 19 17.38 -6.25 -10.02
C ILE A 19 15.88 -6.00 -10.21
N VAL A 20 15.18 -6.97 -10.78
CA VAL A 20 13.73 -6.89 -10.96
C VAL A 20 13.04 -7.24 -9.63
N THR A 21 12.08 -6.43 -9.22
CA THR A 21 11.24 -6.71 -8.05
C THR A 21 9.76 -6.55 -8.40
N THR A 22 8.88 -7.17 -7.62
CA THR A 22 7.43 -7.01 -7.76
C THR A 22 7.00 -5.67 -7.16
N SER A 23 5.77 -5.23 -7.43
CA SER A 23 5.17 -4.04 -6.81
C SER A 23 3.86 -4.40 -6.11
N ASP A 24 3.70 -5.66 -5.75
CA ASP A 24 2.45 -6.20 -5.26
C ASP A 24 2.37 -6.00 -3.75
N LEU A 25 1.27 -5.40 -3.30
CA LEU A 25 0.90 -5.28 -1.89
C LEU A 25 -0.19 -6.30 -1.59
N GLU A 26 -0.05 -7.03 -0.50
CA GLU A 26 -1.03 -8.03 -0.08
C GLU A 26 -1.79 -7.54 1.16
N LEU A 27 -3.12 -7.66 1.12
CA LEU A 27 -3.99 -7.42 2.26
C LEU A 27 -4.47 -8.75 2.85
N ASP A 28 -4.32 -8.91 4.15
CA ASP A 28 -4.79 -10.08 4.88
C ASP A 28 -5.53 -9.67 6.18
N PRO A 29 -6.74 -10.19 6.44
CA PRO A 29 -7.51 -11.08 5.59
C PRO A 29 -8.15 -10.36 4.38
N ALA A 30 -8.44 -11.11 3.31
CA ALA A 30 -9.09 -10.57 2.11
C ALA A 30 -10.56 -10.18 2.33
N GLU A 31 -11.23 -10.85 3.27
CA GLU A 31 -12.61 -10.57 3.68
C GLU A 31 -12.67 -10.41 5.19
N VAL A 32 -13.45 -9.42 5.64
CA VAL A 32 -13.64 -9.12 7.06
C VAL A 32 -15.13 -9.20 7.37
N ASP A 33 -15.49 -10.09 8.29
CA ASP A 33 -16.82 -10.15 8.87
C ASP A 33 -16.82 -9.41 10.22
N PHE A 34 -17.68 -8.40 10.32
CA PHE A 34 -17.89 -7.63 11.55
C PHE A 34 -18.94 -8.30 12.47
N GLY A 35 -19.71 -9.26 11.97
CA GLY A 35 -20.79 -9.89 12.72
C GLY A 35 -21.92 -8.93 13.06
N TYR A 36 -22.55 -9.13 14.23
CA TYR A 36 -23.70 -8.34 14.68
C TYR A 36 -23.27 -7.25 15.66
N CYS A 37 -23.62 -6.00 15.36
CA CYS A 37 -23.45 -4.86 16.26
C CYS A 37 -24.71 -4.00 16.35
N THR A 38 -24.78 -3.21 17.42
CA THR A 38 -25.77 -2.15 17.55
C THR A 38 -25.26 -0.83 16.95
N ILE A 39 -26.18 0.09 16.65
CA ILE A 39 -25.84 1.45 16.15
C ILE A 39 -25.15 2.35 17.18
N TYR A 40 -24.97 1.87 18.41
CA TYR A 40 -24.32 2.60 19.50
C TYR A 40 -22.92 2.08 19.81
N GLU A 41 -22.48 1.04 19.11
CA GLU A 41 -21.19 0.38 19.32
C GLU A 41 -20.30 0.54 18.09
N ALA A 42 -19.00 0.54 18.33
CA ALA A 42 -17.98 0.48 17.30
C ALA A 42 -17.32 -0.89 17.36
N ILE A 43 -17.26 -1.60 16.23
CA ILE A 43 -16.47 -2.83 16.11
C ILE A 43 -15.11 -2.47 15.54
N ARG A 44 -14.07 -3.10 16.09
CA ARG A 44 -12.72 -3.03 15.56
C ARG A 44 -12.29 -4.41 15.05
N THR A 45 -11.76 -4.45 13.84
CA THR A 45 -11.10 -5.62 13.27
C THR A 45 -9.72 -5.26 12.76
N GLU A 46 -8.76 -6.18 12.91
CA GLU A 46 -7.39 -5.98 12.44
C GLU A 46 -7.23 -6.50 11.01
N ILE A 47 -6.54 -5.72 10.18
CA ILE A 47 -6.06 -6.12 8.85
C ILE A 47 -4.55 -5.88 8.76
N ARG A 48 -3.89 -6.62 7.89
CA ARG A 48 -2.45 -6.59 7.66
C ARG A 48 -2.18 -6.22 6.21
N LEU A 49 -1.26 -5.30 6.01
CA LEU A 49 -0.74 -4.94 4.70
C LEU A 49 0.71 -5.40 4.61
N HIS A 50 1.03 -6.25 3.65
CA HIS A 50 2.37 -6.78 3.46
C HIS A 50 2.97 -6.31 2.13
N ASN A 51 4.23 -5.86 2.17
CA ASN A 51 4.98 -5.46 1.00
C ASN A 51 5.96 -6.55 0.56
N HIS A 52 5.66 -7.24 -0.54
CA HIS A 52 6.54 -8.26 -1.12
C HIS A 52 7.71 -7.68 -1.93
N SER A 53 7.70 -6.38 -2.19
CA SER A 53 8.74 -5.73 -2.99
C SER A 53 10.02 -5.46 -2.20
N LEU A 54 11.11 -5.28 -2.94
CA LEU A 54 12.41 -4.88 -2.41
C LEU A 54 12.55 -3.34 -2.30
N LEU A 55 11.46 -2.60 -2.55
CA LEU A 55 11.45 -1.14 -2.56
C LEU A 55 10.40 -0.61 -1.57
N PRO A 56 10.66 0.53 -0.92
CA PRO A 56 9.62 1.24 -0.19
C PRO A 56 8.49 1.64 -1.15
N GLN A 57 7.24 1.54 -0.69
CA GLN A 57 6.08 1.95 -1.46
C GLN A 57 5.15 2.81 -0.61
N GLU A 58 4.60 3.86 -1.20
CA GLU A 58 3.50 4.61 -0.61
C GLU A 58 2.17 3.91 -0.90
N PHE A 59 1.29 3.88 0.10
CA PHE A 59 -0.04 3.28 0.01
C PHE A 59 -1.09 4.18 0.66
N GLY A 60 -2.34 3.98 0.25
CA GLY A 60 -3.49 4.67 0.83
C GLY A 60 -4.79 3.91 0.66
N PHE A 61 -5.58 3.82 1.73
CA PHE A 61 -6.96 3.36 1.66
C PHE A 61 -7.86 4.46 1.10
N VAL A 62 -8.50 4.18 -0.04
CA VAL A 62 -9.33 5.17 -0.76
C VAL A 62 -10.80 4.77 -0.75
N ARG A 63 -11.68 5.77 -0.90
CA ARG A 63 -13.15 5.59 -0.96
C ARG A 63 -13.75 4.95 0.31
N LEU A 64 -13.17 5.27 1.47
CA LEU A 64 -13.70 4.82 2.76
C LEU A 64 -15.12 5.36 3.00
N PRO A 65 -16.09 4.50 3.34
CA PRO A 65 -17.42 4.95 3.74
C PRO A 65 -17.37 5.78 5.04
N LYS A 66 -18.31 6.71 5.21
CA LYS A 66 -18.36 7.59 6.41
C LYS A 66 -18.52 6.88 7.76
N PHE A 67 -18.88 5.60 7.74
CA PHE A 67 -19.12 4.76 8.90
C PHE A 67 -17.95 3.78 9.14
N VAL A 68 -16.83 3.97 8.44
CA VAL A 68 -15.61 3.18 8.58
C VAL A 68 -14.45 4.14 8.79
N ASP A 69 -13.60 3.81 9.74
CA ASP A 69 -12.35 4.49 9.99
C ASP A 69 -11.19 3.48 9.99
N ILE A 70 -9.99 3.93 9.62
CA ILE A 70 -8.79 3.08 9.59
C ILE A 70 -7.70 3.73 10.42
N GLN A 71 -7.20 3.03 11.42
CA GLN A 71 -6.11 3.50 12.26
C GLN A 71 -4.91 2.55 12.17
N PRO A 72 -3.67 3.03 12.30
CA PRO A 72 -3.27 4.43 12.47
C PRO A 72 -3.26 5.23 11.14
N ASN A 73 -3.19 6.56 11.25
CA ASN A 73 -2.95 7.52 10.15
C ASN A 73 -3.98 7.49 9.01
N ASP A 74 -5.25 7.24 9.33
CA ASP A 74 -6.35 7.17 8.35
C ASP A 74 -6.11 6.16 7.20
N GLY A 75 -5.20 5.20 7.41
CA GLY A 75 -4.80 4.23 6.39
C GLY A 75 -3.88 4.78 5.30
N PHE A 76 -3.12 5.84 5.57
CA PHE A 76 -2.12 6.37 4.65
C PHE A 76 -0.71 6.23 5.21
N GLY A 77 0.26 5.97 4.34
CA GLY A 77 1.65 5.95 4.74
C GLY A 77 2.58 5.35 3.69
N ALA A 78 3.80 5.06 4.13
CA ALA A 78 4.79 4.31 3.36
C ALA A 78 5.08 2.99 4.08
N ILE A 79 5.21 1.92 3.30
CA ILE A 79 5.59 0.58 3.76
C ILE A 79 6.97 0.24 3.24
N LEU A 80 7.84 -0.26 4.12
CA LEU A 80 9.22 -0.61 3.81
C LEU A 80 9.29 -1.95 3.05
N PRO A 81 10.44 -2.26 2.43
CA PRO A 81 10.65 -3.55 1.77
C PRO A 81 10.45 -4.72 2.74
N LEU A 82 9.68 -5.74 2.33
CA LEU A 82 9.43 -6.96 3.11
C LEU A 82 8.78 -6.71 4.48
N GLU A 83 8.17 -5.54 4.68
CA GLU A 83 7.51 -5.15 5.92
C GLU A 83 6.02 -5.57 5.91
N THR A 84 5.48 -5.83 7.10
CA THR A 84 4.05 -5.97 7.34
C THR A 84 3.58 -4.89 8.30
N LEU A 85 2.59 -4.12 7.89
CA LEU A 85 1.92 -3.14 8.75
C LEU A 85 0.56 -3.67 9.20
N GLN A 86 0.16 -3.35 10.42
CA GLN A 86 -1.15 -3.67 10.98
C GLN A 86 -2.02 -2.42 11.04
N PHE A 87 -3.27 -2.57 10.62
CA PHE A 87 -4.29 -1.53 10.68
C PHE A 87 -5.53 -2.05 11.39
N ASP A 88 -6.18 -1.15 12.10
CA ASP A 88 -7.45 -1.33 12.76
C ASP A 88 -8.54 -0.70 11.90
N VAL A 89 -9.41 -1.54 11.36
CA VAL A 89 -10.64 -1.11 10.71
C VAL A 89 -11.73 -0.99 11.77
N ILE A 90 -12.19 0.23 11.98
CA ILE A 90 -13.22 0.56 12.95
C ILE A 90 -14.52 0.80 12.20
N PHE A 91 -15.53 -0.03 12.43
CA PHE A 91 -16.86 0.08 11.84
C PHE A 91 -17.86 0.63 12.86
N GLN A 92 -18.55 1.71 12.49
CA GLN A 92 -19.52 2.44 13.31
C GLN A 92 -20.85 2.63 12.55
N PRO A 93 -21.79 1.69 12.65
CA PRO A 93 -23.04 1.75 11.91
C PRO A 93 -23.92 2.91 12.40
N THR A 94 -24.39 3.74 11.46
CA THR A 94 -25.29 4.87 11.76
C THR A 94 -26.77 4.52 11.68
N LYS A 95 -27.11 3.38 11.06
CA LYS A 95 -28.49 2.89 10.88
C LYS A 95 -28.54 1.40 11.13
N ALA A 96 -29.64 0.91 11.69
CA ALA A 96 -29.85 -0.52 11.89
C ALA A 96 -30.22 -1.18 10.56
N LYS A 97 -29.21 -1.68 9.83
CA LYS A 97 -29.35 -2.40 8.57
C LYS A 97 -28.12 -3.28 8.33
N GLU A 98 -28.21 -4.12 7.31
CA GLU A 98 -27.05 -4.83 6.77
C GLU A 98 -26.14 -3.86 5.99
N TYR A 99 -24.82 -4.03 6.17
CA TYR A 99 -23.79 -3.26 5.49
C TYR A 99 -22.86 -4.21 4.75
N SER A 100 -22.64 -3.92 3.47
CA SER A 100 -21.63 -4.56 2.64
C SER A 100 -20.90 -3.45 1.89
N PHE A 101 -19.57 -3.45 1.99
CA PHE A 101 -18.70 -2.46 1.37
C PHE A 101 -17.33 -3.07 1.10
N GLU A 102 -16.60 -2.47 0.16
CA GLU A 102 -15.25 -2.88 -0.21
C GLU A 102 -14.24 -1.88 0.35
N LEU A 103 -13.14 -2.40 0.89
CA LEU A 103 -11.97 -1.61 1.27
C LEU A 103 -10.93 -1.70 0.16
N ILE A 104 -10.50 -0.56 -0.36
CA ILE A 104 -9.60 -0.50 -1.50
C ILE A 104 -8.33 0.22 -1.06
N CYS A 105 -7.25 -0.55 -0.93
CA CYS A 105 -5.90 0.00 -0.78
C CYS A 105 -5.28 0.19 -2.16
N LYS A 106 -4.65 1.34 -2.39
CA LYS A 106 -3.90 1.64 -3.61
C LYS A 106 -2.47 1.96 -3.28
N SER A 107 -1.53 1.52 -4.11
CA SER A 107 -0.15 2.00 -4.08
C SER A 107 0.05 3.19 -5.02
N GLU A 108 1.09 3.98 -4.79
CA GLU A 108 1.49 5.09 -5.69
C GLU A 108 1.77 4.65 -7.13
N ILE A 109 2.11 3.36 -7.31
CA ILE A 109 2.34 2.75 -8.63
C ILE A 109 1.01 2.61 -9.41
N ASN A 110 -0.12 3.07 -8.84
CA ASN A 110 -1.46 3.05 -9.45
C ASN A 110 -1.89 1.64 -9.87
N ARG A 111 -1.37 0.64 -9.17
CA ARG A 111 -1.71 -0.77 -9.38
C ARG A 111 -2.73 -1.24 -8.37
#